data_AF-A0A3L7RNT6-F1
#
_entry.id   AF-A0A3L7RNT6-F1
#
_cell.length_a   1.000
_cell.length_b   1.000
_cell.length_c   1.000
_cell.angle_alpha   90.00
_cell.angle_beta   90.00
_cell.angle_gamma   90.00
#
_symmetry.space_group_name_H-M   'P 1'
#
loop_
_entity.id
_entity.type
_entity.pdbx_description
1 polymer ?
#
loop_
_entity_poly.entity_id
_entity_poly.type
_entity_poly.pdbx_seq_one_letter_code
_entity_poly.pdbx_strand_id
1 'polypeptide(L)'
;MRKISRKYADPVDLIWLHAAAQMGMRIERSAEVNASWDGQGVLTIGTPETLDPDDCLAQMILHESCHSLCEGEQSLLKPDWGLESFNPDKKVREHACLRLQAMFADRYNMRSFYAATTVFRRYYDQLPADPLGDGDDPAIEIAREAWDRANRGPWAQPLDEALRRTALIADALREITDIASIWHLPVRLPNAT
;
A
#
# COMPACT_ATOMS: atom_id res chain seq x y z
N MET A 1 18.88 -31.04 22.01
CA MET A 1 18.08 -30.08 21.22
C MET A 1 18.94 -28.86 20.92
N ARG A 2 19.02 -28.39 19.67
CA ARG A 2 19.81 -27.21 19.29
C ARG A 2 19.12 -25.92 19.76
N LYS A 3 19.85 -24.95 20.31
CA LYS A 3 19.32 -23.62 20.67
C LYS A 3 19.16 -22.75 19.42
N ILE A 4 17.95 -22.24 19.18
CA ILE A 4 17.66 -21.30 18.09
C ILE A 4 17.94 -19.88 18.62
N SER A 5 18.85 -19.15 17.98
CA SER A 5 19.23 -17.77 18.37
C SER A 5 18.78 -16.70 17.38
N ARG A 6 18.46 -17.10 16.14
CA ARG A 6 18.01 -16.20 15.06
C ARG A 6 16.83 -16.84 14.34
N LYS A 7 15.92 -16.00 13.86
CA LYS A 7 14.79 -16.38 12.99
C LYS A 7 14.91 -15.61 11.68
N TYR A 8 14.53 -16.25 10.59
CA TYR A 8 14.33 -15.55 9.33
C TYR A 8 13.07 -14.67 9.43
N ALA A 9 13.10 -13.52 8.77
CA ALA A 9 11.97 -12.65 8.57
C ALA A 9 12.05 -12.14 7.13
N ASP A 10 10.90 -11.91 6.51
CA ASP A 10 10.84 -11.32 5.17
C ASP A 10 11.45 -9.90 5.21
N PRO A 11 12.44 -9.58 4.37
CA PRO A 11 13.06 -8.26 4.36
C PRO A 11 12.08 -7.11 4.09
N VAL A 12 11.04 -7.35 3.30
CA VAL A 12 10.04 -6.37 2.92
C VAL A 12 9.05 -6.15 4.06
N ASP A 13 8.68 -7.21 4.78
CA ASP A 13 7.93 -7.08 6.03
C ASP A 13 8.71 -6.21 7.04
N LEU A 14 10.02 -6.43 7.19
CA LEU A 14 10.84 -5.62 8.10
C LEU A 14 10.85 -4.14 7.71
N ILE A 15 10.91 -3.83 6.41
CA ILE A 15 10.86 -2.46 5.89
C ILE A 15 9.53 -1.81 6.25
N TRP A 16 8.41 -2.49 5.96
CA TRP A 16 7.08 -1.91 6.12
C TRP A 16 6.60 -1.88 7.57
N LEU A 17 7.01 -2.84 8.40
CA LEU A 17 6.81 -2.78 9.86
C LEU A 17 7.57 -1.60 10.48
N HIS A 18 8.79 -1.32 10.01
CA HIS A 18 9.54 -0.15 10.45
C HIS A 18 8.86 1.15 10.04
N ALA A 19 8.42 1.26 8.78
CA ALA A 19 7.71 2.43 8.29
C ALA A 19 6.37 2.65 9.03
N ALA A 20 5.59 1.60 9.25
CA ALA A 20 4.37 1.65 10.03
C ALA A 20 4.62 2.20 11.45
N ALA A 21 5.65 1.70 12.13
CA ALA A 21 6.02 2.20 13.46
C ALA A 21 6.40 3.69 13.44
N GLN A 22 7.12 4.15 12.41
CA GLN A 22 7.44 5.58 12.23
C GLN A 22 6.21 6.44 11.95
N MET A 23 5.18 5.87 11.31
CA MET A 23 3.89 6.50 11.08
C MET A 23 2.96 6.47 12.31
N GLY A 24 3.38 5.83 13.40
CA GLY A 24 2.58 5.70 14.63
C GLY A 24 1.63 4.50 14.64
N MET A 25 1.82 3.55 13.71
CA MET A 25 0.99 2.36 13.59
C MET A 25 1.72 1.12 14.12
N ARG A 26 1.05 0.38 14.99
CA ARG A 26 1.45 -0.96 15.42
C ARG A 26 0.69 -1.98 14.59
N ILE A 27 1.41 -2.84 13.89
CA ILE A 27 0.80 -3.88 13.07
C ILE A 27 0.54 -5.14 13.89
N GLU A 28 -0.67 -5.65 13.83
CA GLU A 28 -1.06 -6.97 14.34
C GLU A 28 -1.51 -7.88 13.19
N ARG A 29 -1.38 -9.20 13.38
CA ARG A 29 -1.81 -10.21 12.41
C ARG A 29 -2.93 -11.05 13.00
N SER A 30 -4.06 -11.16 12.31
CA SER A 30 -5.23 -11.91 12.78
C SER A 30 -5.92 -12.62 11.62
N ALA A 31 -6.52 -13.78 11.86
CA ALA A 31 -7.31 -14.49 10.85
C ALA A 31 -8.78 -14.01 10.80
N GLU A 32 -9.15 -13.02 11.62
CA GLU A 32 -10.54 -12.59 11.81
C GLU A 32 -10.94 -11.38 10.94
N VAL A 33 -9.97 -10.68 10.35
CA VAL A 33 -10.17 -9.46 9.55
C VAL A 33 -9.29 -9.48 8.32
N ASN A 34 -9.70 -8.77 7.26
CA ASN A 34 -8.81 -8.49 6.13
C ASN A 34 -7.83 -7.35 6.47
N ALA A 35 -8.38 -6.20 6.82
CA ALA A 35 -7.69 -5.10 7.49
C ALA A 35 -8.67 -4.40 8.41
N SER A 36 -8.20 -3.91 9.56
CA SER A 36 -8.99 -3.09 10.46
C SER A 36 -8.12 -2.16 11.28
N TRP A 37 -8.52 -0.90 11.34
CA TRP A 37 -7.89 0.13 12.17
C TRP A 37 -8.74 0.39 13.41
N ASP A 38 -8.11 0.39 14.59
CA ASP A 38 -8.84 0.52 15.86
C ASP A 38 -9.12 1.97 16.31
N GLY A 39 -8.64 2.97 15.57
CA GLY A 39 -8.72 4.38 15.97
C GLY A 39 -7.74 4.80 17.08
N GLN A 40 -6.84 3.89 17.50
CA GLN A 40 -6.01 4.04 18.70
C GLN A 40 -4.54 3.63 18.51
N GLY A 41 -4.13 3.30 17.29
CA GLY A 41 -2.72 3.00 16.99
C GLY A 41 -2.48 1.60 16.45
N VAL A 42 -3.49 0.74 16.34
CA VAL A 42 -3.34 -0.65 15.90
C VAL A 42 -4.01 -0.86 14.55
N LEU A 43 -3.19 -1.29 13.59
CA LEU A 43 -3.66 -1.78 12.31
C LEU A 43 -3.57 -3.31 12.32
N THR A 44 -4.70 -3.98 12.39
CA THR A 44 -4.80 -5.44 12.32
C THR A 44 -4.96 -5.84 10.86
N ILE A 45 -4.09 -6.73 10.36
CA ILE A 45 -4.12 -7.22 8.98
C ILE A 45 -4.24 -8.75 8.98
N GLY A 46 -5.01 -9.29 8.03
CA GLY A 46 -5.21 -10.71 7.80
C GLY A 46 -3.92 -11.54 7.85
N THR A 47 -3.94 -12.76 8.39
CA THR A 47 -2.78 -13.66 8.25
C THR A 47 -2.63 -14.11 6.79
N PRO A 48 -1.44 -14.58 6.36
CA PRO A 48 -1.25 -14.99 4.96
C PRO A 48 -2.27 -16.03 4.46
N GLU A 49 -2.83 -16.84 5.36
CA GLU A 49 -3.84 -17.85 5.03
C GLU A 49 -5.23 -17.27 4.74
N THR A 50 -5.48 -16.01 5.11
CA THR A 50 -6.77 -15.33 4.93
C THR A 50 -6.75 -14.23 3.88
N LEU A 51 -5.57 -13.89 3.34
CA LEU A 51 -5.40 -12.92 2.27
C LEU A 51 -5.36 -13.61 0.91
N ASP A 52 -5.51 -12.84 -0.17
CA ASP A 52 -5.36 -13.39 -1.52
C ASP A 52 -3.90 -13.86 -1.73
N PRO A 53 -3.63 -14.90 -2.54
CA PRO A 53 -2.28 -15.46 -2.68
C PRO A 53 -1.21 -14.49 -3.20
N ASP A 54 -1.65 -13.39 -3.82
CA ASP A 54 -0.81 -12.29 -4.33
C ASP A 54 -0.84 -11.04 -3.43
N ASP A 55 -1.40 -11.14 -2.22
CA ASP A 55 -1.25 -10.14 -1.15
C ASP A 55 0.03 -10.37 -0.34
N CYS A 56 0.71 -9.27 -0.02
CA CYS A 56 1.77 -9.24 0.97
C CYS A 56 1.54 -8.13 2.00
N LEU A 57 2.23 -8.20 3.14
CA LEU A 57 2.10 -7.22 4.21
C LEU A 57 2.40 -5.78 3.75
N ALA A 58 3.34 -5.62 2.80
CA ALA A 58 3.67 -4.32 2.24
C ALA A 58 2.52 -3.70 1.42
N GLN A 59 1.83 -4.50 0.59
CA GLN A 59 0.64 -4.04 -0.13
C GLN A 59 -0.42 -3.56 0.86
N MET A 60 -0.70 -4.37 1.89
CA MET A 60 -1.72 -4.05 2.89
C MET A 60 -1.39 -2.79 3.69
N ILE A 61 -0.14 -2.61 4.14
CA ILE A 61 0.23 -1.39 4.88
C ILE A 61 0.18 -0.15 3.98
N LEU A 62 0.64 -0.24 2.72
CA LEU A 62 0.55 0.88 1.78
C LEU A 62 -0.91 1.27 1.54
N HIS A 63 -1.77 0.28 1.30
CA HIS A 63 -3.19 0.47 1.03
C HIS A 63 -3.90 1.18 2.19
N GLU A 64 -3.73 0.67 3.41
CA GLU A 64 -4.32 1.25 4.62
C GLU A 64 -3.76 2.66 4.93
N SER A 65 -2.47 2.88 4.65
CA SER A 65 -1.88 4.23 4.73
C SER A 65 -2.55 5.19 3.73
N CYS A 66 -2.86 4.71 2.52
CA CYS A 66 -3.56 5.51 1.51
C CYS A 66 -5.00 5.83 1.94
N HIS A 67 -5.71 4.89 2.58
CA HIS A 67 -7.02 5.18 3.17
C HIS A 67 -6.96 6.30 4.20
N SER A 68 -6.06 6.20 5.19
CA SER A 68 -5.91 7.26 6.19
C SER A 68 -5.55 8.60 5.56
N LEU A 69 -4.66 8.59 4.55
CA LEU A 69 -4.31 9.80 3.81
C LEU A 69 -5.48 10.36 3.01
N CYS A 70 -6.38 9.56 2.45
CA CYS A 70 -7.58 10.05 1.76
C CYS A 70 -8.64 10.61 2.70
N GLU A 71 -8.81 10.02 3.88
CA GLU A 71 -9.78 10.48 4.88
C GLU A 71 -9.26 11.63 5.75
N GLY A 72 -7.94 11.86 5.77
CA GLY A 72 -7.27 12.96 6.45
C GLY A 72 -6.98 12.68 7.93
N GLU A 73 -6.30 13.62 8.59
CA GLU A 73 -5.70 13.40 9.92
C GLU A 73 -6.71 13.00 11.01
N GLN A 74 -7.95 13.50 10.94
CA GLN A 74 -9.00 13.14 11.90
C GLN A 74 -9.43 11.66 11.80
N SER A 75 -9.14 10.99 10.69
CA SER A 75 -9.44 9.56 10.50
C SER A 75 -8.65 8.67 11.46
N LEU A 76 -7.47 9.12 11.91
CA LEU A 76 -6.61 8.36 12.81
C LEU A 76 -7.30 8.03 14.14
N LEU A 77 -8.29 8.82 14.55
CA LEU A 77 -9.03 8.65 15.80
C LEU A 77 -10.35 7.88 15.62
N LYS A 78 -10.63 7.37 14.42
CA LYS A 78 -11.88 6.69 14.08
C LYS A 78 -11.60 5.25 13.68
N PRO A 79 -12.39 4.27 14.14
CA PRO A 79 -12.32 2.91 13.64
C PRO A 79 -12.43 2.87 12.11
N ASP A 80 -11.60 2.06 11.47
CA ASP A 80 -11.53 1.88 10.01
C ASP A 80 -11.53 3.21 9.24
N TRP A 81 -10.75 4.18 9.75
CA TRP A 81 -10.57 5.53 9.19
C TRP A 81 -11.87 6.37 9.17
N GLY A 82 -12.95 5.89 9.78
CA GLY A 82 -14.29 6.47 9.68
C GLY A 82 -15.08 6.05 8.44
N LEU A 83 -14.63 5.02 7.72
CA LEU A 83 -15.32 4.47 6.56
C LEU A 83 -16.43 3.51 7.00
N GLU A 84 -17.68 3.97 6.95
CA GLU A 84 -18.83 3.13 7.30
C GLU A 84 -19.19 2.14 6.17
N SER A 85 -19.46 0.88 6.53
CA SER A 85 -19.68 -0.21 5.57
C SER A 85 -20.92 -0.07 4.68
N PHE A 86 -21.88 0.79 5.03
CA PHE A 86 -23.12 1.01 4.27
C PHE A 86 -23.15 2.35 3.51
N ASN A 87 -22.04 3.08 3.47
CA ASN A 87 -21.98 4.36 2.77
C ASN A 87 -21.78 4.13 1.25
N PRO A 88 -22.67 4.60 0.37
CA PRO A 88 -22.48 4.53 -1.09
C PRO A 88 -21.21 5.24 -1.58
N ASP A 89 -20.70 6.23 -0.83
CA ASP A 89 -19.44 6.93 -1.15
C ASP A 89 -18.20 6.06 -0.94
N LYS A 90 -18.32 4.91 -0.25
CA LYS A 90 -17.21 4.00 0.04
C LYS A 90 -16.45 3.62 -1.22
N LYS A 91 -17.16 3.44 -2.35
CA LYS A 91 -16.54 3.13 -3.64
C LYS A 91 -15.64 4.26 -4.15
N VAL A 92 -16.06 5.52 -3.99
CA VAL A 92 -15.26 6.68 -4.41
C VAL A 92 -14.03 6.83 -3.52
N ARG A 93 -14.16 6.58 -2.21
CA ARG A 93 -13.03 6.57 -1.26
C ARG A 93 -12.01 5.48 -1.58
N GLU A 94 -12.50 4.28 -1.88
CA GLU A 94 -11.67 3.17 -2.36
C GLU A 94 -10.91 3.54 -3.63
N HIS A 95 -11.61 4.09 -4.62
CA HIS A 95 -11.01 4.54 -5.87
C HIS A 95 -9.94 5.63 -5.66
N ALA A 96 -10.12 6.52 -4.69
CA ALA A 96 -9.14 7.55 -4.33
C ALA A 96 -7.90 6.94 -3.68
N CYS A 97 -8.10 6.01 -2.74
CA CYS A 97 -7.04 5.22 -2.12
C CYS A 97 -6.19 4.52 -3.20
N LEU A 98 -6.84 3.85 -4.16
CA LEU A 98 -6.18 3.14 -5.26
C LEU A 98 -5.42 4.07 -6.22
N ARG A 99 -5.95 5.26 -6.52
CA ARG A 99 -5.22 6.28 -7.30
C ARG A 99 -3.96 6.75 -6.59
N LEU A 100 -4.07 7.00 -5.28
CA LEU A 100 -2.94 7.41 -4.46
C LEU A 100 -1.88 6.29 -4.36
N GLN A 101 -2.32 5.05 -4.16
CA GLN A 101 -1.47 3.86 -4.14
C GLN A 101 -0.70 3.68 -5.45
N ALA A 102 -1.38 3.84 -6.60
CA ALA A 102 -0.73 3.84 -7.91
C ALA A 102 0.30 4.95 -8.03
N MET A 103 -0.04 6.18 -7.65
CA MET A 103 0.87 7.33 -7.69
C MET A 103 2.15 7.08 -6.87
N PHE A 104 2.02 6.48 -5.68
CA PHE A 104 3.18 6.07 -4.88
C PHE A 104 4.03 4.99 -5.55
N ALA A 105 3.39 3.94 -6.05
CA ALA A 105 4.06 2.82 -6.69
C ALA A 105 4.81 3.24 -7.97
N ASP A 106 4.25 4.16 -8.74
CA ASP A 106 4.82 4.65 -10.00
C ASP A 106 6.14 5.38 -9.83
N ARG A 107 6.33 6.09 -8.70
CA ARG A 107 7.62 6.76 -8.39
C ARG A 107 8.81 5.82 -8.42
N TYR A 108 8.57 4.52 -8.23
CA TYR A 108 9.60 3.50 -8.19
C TYR A 108 9.43 2.40 -9.23
N ASN A 109 8.51 2.57 -10.20
CA ASN A 109 8.13 1.54 -11.19
C ASN A 109 7.63 0.24 -10.55
N MET A 110 6.85 0.35 -9.47
CA MET A 110 6.36 -0.77 -8.67
C MET A 110 4.84 -0.99 -8.82
N ARG A 111 4.20 -0.41 -9.86
CA ARG A 111 2.73 -0.42 -10.03
C ARG A 111 2.13 -1.83 -9.99
N SER A 112 2.75 -2.81 -10.66
CA SER A 112 2.26 -4.19 -10.68
C SER A 112 2.43 -4.89 -9.33
N PHE A 113 3.51 -4.62 -8.61
CA PHE A 113 3.77 -5.20 -7.28
C PHE A 113 2.77 -4.69 -6.25
N TYR A 114 2.43 -3.40 -6.29
CA TYR A 114 1.46 -2.79 -5.40
C TYR A 114 0.04 -2.76 -5.98
N ALA A 115 -0.29 -3.60 -6.95
CA ALA A 115 -1.65 -3.66 -7.47
C ALA A 115 -2.63 -4.19 -6.42
N ALA A 116 -3.86 -3.67 -6.41
CA ALA A 116 -4.93 -4.20 -5.56
C ALA A 116 -5.36 -5.59 -6.05
N THR A 117 -5.53 -6.55 -5.15
CA THR A 117 -5.88 -7.95 -5.43
C THR A 117 -7.40 -8.19 -5.44
N THR A 118 -8.16 -7.26 -4.86
CA THR A 118 -9.61 -7.35 -4.68
C THR A 118 -10.41 -7.14 -5.97
N VAL A 119 -11.75 -7.09 -5.85
CA VAL A 119 -12.68 -6.75 -6.95
C VAL A 119 -12.38 -5.42 -7.64
N PHE A 120 -11.62 -4.53 -7.00
CA PHE A 120 -11.18 -3.24 -7.57
C PHE A 120 -9.92 -3.34 -8.43
N ARG A 121 -9.33 -4.53 -8.59
CA ARG A 121 -8.21 -4.77 -9.50
C ARG A 121 -8.45 -4.22 -10.90
N ARG A 122 -9.65 -4.46 -11.44
CA ARG A 122 -10.04 -3.97 -12.77
C ARG A 122 -9.99 -2.44 -12.87
N TYR A 123 -10.37 -1.73 -11.81
CA TYR A 123 -10.27 -0.28 -11.78
C TYR A 123 -8.81 0.18 -11.72
N TYR A 124 -8.00 -0.46 -10.85
CA TYR A 124 -6.58 -0.15 -10.70
C TYR A 124 -5.80 -0.34 -12.01
N ASP A 125 -6.01 -1.45 -12.71
CA ASP A 125 -5.35 -1.76 -13.98
C ASP A 125 -5.72 -0.78 -15.12
N GLN A 126 -6.86 -0.09 -14.99
CA GLN A 126 -7.33 0.90 -15.97
C GLN A 126 -6.84 2.32 -15.66
N LEU A 127 -6.14 2.53 -14.54
CA LEU A 127 -5.64 3.85 -14.19
C LEU A 127 -4.65 4.36 -15.25
N PRO A 128 -4.75 5.63 -15.65
CA PRO A 128 -3.82 6.23 -16.59
C PRO A 128 -2.39 6.27 -16.04
N ALA A 129 -1.43 6.63 -16.90
CA ALA A 129 -0.02 6.78 -16.49
C ALA A 129 0.17 7.83 -15.39
N ASP A 130 -0.65 8.88 -15.37
CA ASP A 130 -0.78 9.82 -14.26
C ASP A 130 -2.11 9.57 -13.52
N PRO A 131 -2.11 8.82 -12.40
CA PRO A 131 -3.33 8.49 -11.66
C PRO A 131 -4.07 9.71 -11.08
N LEU A 132 -3.38 10.85 -10.96
CA LEU A 132 -3.92 12.10 -10.42
C LEU A 132 -4.17 13.15 -11.50
N GLY A 133 -3.99 12.79 -12.78
CA GLY A 133 -4.29 13.66 -13.92
C GLY A 133 -5.78 14.01 -14.01
N ASP A 134 -6.09 15.06 -14.76
CA ASP A 134 -7.46 15.54 -14.94
C ASP A 134 -8.39 14.44 -15.51
N GLY A 135 -9.65 14.44 -15.06
CA GLY A 135 -10.68 13.52 -15.52
C GLY A 135 -12.00 13.68 -14.77
N ASP A 136 -13.01 12.89 -15.14
CA ASP A 136 -14.37 13.00 -14.60
C ASP A 136 -14.61 12.12 -13.34
N ASP A 137 -13.57 11.44 -12.85
CA ASP A 137 -13.69 10.56 -11.69
C ASP A 137 -13.62 11.37 -10.39
N PRO A 138 -14.68 11.37 -9.55
CA PRO A 138 -14.70 12.14 -8.29
C PRO A 138 -13.60 11.72 -7.30
N ALA A 139 -13.00 10.53 -7.47
CA ALA A 139 -11.86 10.09 -6.68
C ALA A 139 -10.58 10.92 -6.88
N ILE A 140 -10.45 11.62 -8.02
CA ILE A 140 -9.24 12.38 -8.38
C ILE A 140 -8.94 13.49 -7.37
N GLU A 141 -9.95 14.29 -7.02
CA GLU A 141 -9.76 15.42 -6.10
C GLU A 141 -9.36 14.96 -4.70
N ILE A 142 -9.99 13.88 -4.20
CA ILE A 142 -9.64 13.27 -2.90
C ILE A 142 -8.20 12.76 -2.93
N ALA A 143 -7.79 12.07 -4.01
CA ALA A 143 -6.45 11.54 -4.15
C ALA A 143 -5.38 12.65 -4.28
N ARG A 144 -5.71 13.79 -4.92
CA ARG A 144 -4.83 14.97 -5.00
C ARG A 144 -4.61 15.61 -3.64
N GLU A 145 -5.66 15.82 -2.86
CA GLU A 145 -5.53 16.34 -1.49
C GLU A 145 -4.70 15.39 -0.61
N ALA A 146 -4.94 14.08 -0.75
CA ALA A 146 -4.18 13.06 -0.04
C ALA A 146 -2.71 13.04 -0.46
N TRP A 147 -2.41 13.24 -1.75
CA TRP A 147 -1.05 13.37 -2.26
C TRP A 147 -0.31 14.56 -1.66
N ASP A 148 -0.95 15.73 -1.60
CA ASP A 148 -0.39 16.92 -0.96
C ASP A 148 -0.11 16.67 0.53
N ARG A 149 -1.05 16.06 1.24
CA ARG A 149 -0.91 15.67 2.65
C ARG A 149 0.27 14.72 2.84
N ALA A 150 0.39 13.72 1.97
CA ALA A 150 1.44 12.71 2.11
C ALA A 150 2.84 13.25 1.84
N ASN A 151 2.98 14.28 0.99
CA ASN A 151 4.28 14.88 0.69
C ASN A 151 4.70 15.97 1.70
N ARG A 152 3.77 16.55 2.45
CA ARG A 152 4.06 17.61 3.44
C ARG A 152 3.92 17.14 4.89
N GLY A 153 3.28 16.01 5.10
CA GLY A 153 2.98 15.46 6.42
C GLY A 153 4.10 14.62 7.01
N PRO A 154 3.92 14.14 8.25
CA PRO A 154 4.92 13.34 8.97
C PRO A 154 5.18 11.97 8.31
N TRP A 155 4.28 11.50 7.44
CA TRP A 155 4.40 10.22 6.75
C TRP A 155 5.24 10.27 5.46
N ALA A 156 5.63 11.46 5.00
CA ALA A 156 6.38 11.63 3.75
C ALA A 156 7.66 10.79 3.71
N GLN A 157 8.51 10.93 4.74
CA GLN A 157 9.77 10.22 4.83
C GLN A 157 9.61 8.69 4.99
N PRO A 158 8.81 8.16 5.95
CA PRO A 158 8.68 6.71 6.11
C PRO A 158 8.08 6.01 4.88
N LEU A 159 7.10 6.62 4.21
CA LEU A 159 6.52 6.07 2.98
C LEU A 159 7.53 6.04 1.82
N ASP A 160 8.22 7.16 1.58
CA ASP A 160 9.22 7.26 0.52
C ASP A 160 10.35 6.23 0.72
N GLU A 161 10.87 6.12 1.95
CA GLU A 161 11.94 5.19 2.26
C GLU A 161 11.49 3.72 2.16
N ALA A 162 10.26 3.40 2.56
CA ALA A 162 9.72 2.05 2.44
C ALA A 162 9.57 1.63 0.98
N LEU A 163 8.98 2.49 0.15
CA LEU A 163 8.82 2.27 -1.29
C LEU A 163 10.19 2.12 -1.97
N ARG A 164 11.12 3.05 -1.67
CA ARG A 164 12.48 3.04 -2.23
C ARG A 164 13.24 1.76 -1.88
N ARG A 165 13.20 1.32 -0.62
CA ARG A 165 13.87 0.08 -0.19
C ARG A 165 13.23 -1.16 -0.79
N THR A 166 11.89 -1.20 -0.90
CA THR A 166 11.19 -2.30 -1.56
C THR A 166 11.60 -2.39 -3.03
N ALA A 167 11.71 -1.24 -3.71
CA ALA A 167 12.16 -1.19 -5.10
C ALA A 167 13.61 -1.67 -5.29
N LEU A 168 14.50 -1.44 -4.32
CA LEU A 168 15.86 -2.00 -4.34
C LEU A 168 15.87 -3.53 -4.25
N ILE A 169 14.99 -4.11 -3.43
CA ILE A 169 14.83 -5.58 -3.35
C ILE A 169 14.28 -6.11 -4.67
N ALA A 170 13.23 -5.49 -5.19
CA ALA A 170 12.66 -5.85 -6.49
C ALA A 170 13.71 -5.80 -7.62
N ASP A 171 14.57 -4.79 -7.64
CA ASP A 171 15.62 -4.69 -8.64
C ASP A 171 16.67 -5.79 -8.51
N ALA A 172 17.02 -6.18 -7.28
CA ALA A 172 17.90 -7.32 -7.02
C ALA A 172 17.30 -8.68 -7.44
N LEU A 173 15.97 -8.76 -7.57
CA LEU A 173 15.23 -9.93 -8.02
C LEU A 173 14.92 -9.92 -9.53
N ARG A 174 15.32 -8.87 -10.25
CA ARG A 174 15.03 -8.76 -11.69
C ARG A 174 15.68 -9.91 -12.46
N GLU A 175 15.01 -10.37 -13.52
CA GLU A 175 15.46 -11.43 -14.44
C GLU A 175 15.54 -12.85 -13.84
N ILE A 176 15.37 -13.00 -12.52
CA ILE A 176 15.38 -14.31 -11.84
C ILE A 176 14.01 -14.76 -11.32
N THR A 177 12.99 -13.91 -11.44
CA THR A 177 11.62 -14.19 -11.01
C THR A 177 10.79 -14.86 -12.11
N ASP A 178 9.93 -15.79 -11.69
CA ASP A 178 8.90 -16.38 -12.56
C ASP A 178 7.80 -15.35 -12.87
N ILE A 179 7.18 -15.45 -14.05
CA ILE A 179 6.12 -14.51 -14.49
C ILE A 179 4.88 -14.51 -13.58
N ALA A 180 4.63 -15.60 -12.85
CA ALA A 180 3.56 -15.69 -11.87
C ALA A 180 3.90 -15.03 -10.52
N SER A 181 5.15 -14.56 -10.32
CA SER A 181 5.55 -13.89 -9.09
C SER A 181 5.12 -12.42 -9.08
N ILE A 182 4.65 -11.91 -7.95
CA ILE A 182 4.43 -10.47 -7.73
C ILE A 182 5.72 -9.65 -7.90
N TRP A 183 6.89 -10.29 -7.76
CA TRP A 183 8.21 -9.70 -8.01
C TRP A 183 8.58 -9.61 -9.49
N HIS A 184 7.75 -10.13 -10.39
CA HIS A 184 7.97 -10.02 -11.83
C HIS A 184 7.61 -8.62 -12.33
N LEU A 185 8.61 -7.75 -12.35
CA LEU A 185 8.47 -6.38 -12.87
C LEU A 185 8.92 -6.31 -14.33
N PRO A 186 8.25 -5.47 -15.16
CA PRO A 186 8.68 -5.25 -16.52
C PRO A 186 10.13 -4.73 -16.56
N VAL A 187 10.85 -5.11 -17.60
CA VAL A 187 12.24 -4.68 -17.83
C VAL A 187 12.27 -3.15 -17.94
N ARG A 188 13.17 -2.49 -17.21
CA ARG A 188 13.42 -1.07 -17.41
C ARG A 188 13.98 -0.88 -18.80
N LEU A 189 13.21 -0.26 -19.69
CA LEU A 189 13.78 0.23 -20.95
C LEU A 189 14.88 1.25 -20.57
N PRO A 190 16.08 1.17 -21.16
CA PRO A 190 17.09 2.19 -20.94
C PRO A 190 16.49 3.55 -21.34
N ASN A 191 16.66 4.56 -20.49
CA ASN A 191 16.24 5.92 -20.82
C ASN A 191 16.79 6.29 -22.20
N ALA A 192 15.91 6.69 -23.12
CA ALA A 192 16.34 7.30 -24.36
C ALA A 192 17.15 8.55 -23.98
N THR A 193 18.46 8.50 -24.27
CA THR A 193 19.43 9.58 -24.05
C THR A 193 19.07 10.82 -24.86
#